data_AF-A0A9J7Y3U5-F1
#
_entry.id   AF-A0A9J7Y3U5-F1
#
_cell.length_a   1.000
_cell.length_b   1.000
_cell.length_c   1.000
_cell.angle_alpha   90.00
_cell.angle_beta   90.00
_cell.angle_gamma   90.00
#
_symmetry.space_group_name_H-M   'P 1'
#
loop_
_entity.id
_entity.type
_entity.pdbx_description
1 polymer ?
#
loop_
_entity_poly.entity_id
_entity_poly.type
_entity_poly.pdbx_seq_one_letter_code
_entity_poly.pdbx_strand_id
1 'polypeptide(L)'
;MSTSSECSYSYEDYKETADWLLANTDIRPKVAIICGSGLGGLADLLDNKKVFPYHKIPRFPQSTVQGHKGQLVFGELNGKQCVCMQGRFHFYEGYNIATVTYPVRVFFLLGIETLIVTNAAGGLNSKFKMGDIMLIKDHINMPGFAGQNPLCGRNEERFGVRFPCMSDAYDRDFARMARETAQELGCDSFLQEGVYCMLAGPCYETIAECRVLQILGADAVARDTGRVRENPGDMLALTIYTHSWNRESTEEEGPYWKERSHLS
;
A
#
# COMPACT_ATOMS: atom_id res chain seq x y z
N MET A 1 -29.54 13.12 -16.52
CA MET A 1 -28.38 13.69 -15.81
C MET A 1 -28.42 13.11 -14.40
N SER A 2 -27.61 12.09 -14.15
CA SER A 2 -27.54 11.41 -12.85
C SER A 2 -26.69 12.26 -11.92
N THR A 3 -27.34 12.92 -10.96
CA THR A 3 -26.67 13.59 -9.85
C THR A 3 -25.95 12.55 -9.00
N SER A 4 -24.62 12.59 -9.04
CA SER A 4 -23.64 12.04 -8.08
C SER A 4 -24.19 11.05 -7.03
N SER A 5 -24.05 9.75 -7.29
CA SER A 5 -24.15 8.75 -6.23
C SER A 5 -23.05 9.03 -5.21
N GLU A 6 -23.42 9.29 -3.96
CA GLU A 6 -22.54 9.47 -2.82
C GLU A 6 -21.50 8.33 -2.77
N CYS A 7 -20.28 8.59 -3.23
CA CYS A 7 -19.16 7.64 -3.18
C CYS A 7 -18.49 7.69 -1.81
N SER A 8 -19.25 7.43 -0.74
CA SER A 8 -18.70 7.32 0.60
C SER A 8 -19.27 6.09 1.31
N TYR A 9 -18.39 5.17 1.67
CA TYR A 9 -18.72 4.14 2.66
C TYR A 9 -18.85 4.81 4.03
N SER A 10 -19.89 4.46 4.76
CA SER A 10 -20.05 4.79 6.18
C SER A 10 -19.14 3.92 7.04
N TYR A 11 -18.86 4.34 8.28
CA TYR A 11 -18.17 3.50 9.25
C TYR A 11 -18.86 2.13 9.42
N GLU A 12 -20.18 2.13 9.40
CA GLU A 12 -21.04 0.96 9.56
C GLU A 12 -20.89 -0.02 8.39
N ASP A 13 -20.62 0.45 7.16
CA ASP A 13 -20.27 -0.42 6.04
C ASP A 13 -18.94 -1.15 6.29
N TYR A 14 -17.93 -0.46 6.84
CA TYR A 14 -16.65 -1.10 7.21
C TYR A 14 -16.83 -2.06 8.37
N LYS A 15 -17.66 -1.69 9.35
CA LYS A 15 -17.94 -2.51 10.53
C LYS A 15 -18.71 -3.77 10.17
N GLU A 16 -19.70 -3.70 9.28
CA GLU A 16 -20.43 -4.87 8.76
C GLU A 16 -19.46 -5.92 8.21
N THR A 17 -18.51 -5.48 7.38
CA THR A 17 -17.46 -6.34 6.81
C THR A 17 -16.53 -6.91 7.87
N ALA A 18 -16.06 -6.07 8.80
CA ALA A 18 -15.15 -6.50 9.86
C ALA A 18 -15.83 -7.52 10.79
N ASP A 19 -17.06 -7.25 11.24
CA ASP A 19 -17.86 -8.15 12.08
C ASP A 19 -18.10 -9.48 11.37
N TRP A 20 -18.43 -9.46 10.07
CA TRP A 20 -18.61 -10.68 9.29
C TRP A 20 -17.32 -11.51 9.25
N LEU A 21 -16.17 -10.88 9.03
CA LEU A 21 -14.88 -11.59 9.05
C LEU A 21 -14.57 -12.16 10.43
N LEU A 22 -14.75 -11.38 11.51
CA LEU A 22 -14.51 -11.81 12.90
C LEU A 22 -15.42 -12.95 13.34
N ALA A 23 -16.67 -12.99 12.86
CA ALA A 23 -17.61 -14.08 13.11
C ALA A 23 -17.25 -15.34 12.33
N ASN A 24 -16.54 -15.20 11.21
CA ASN A 24 -16.19 -16.30 10.33
C ASN A 24 -14.73 -16.76 10.47
N THR A 25 -13.92 -16.26 11.40
CA THR A 25 -12.58 -16.78 11.70
C THR A 25 -12.21 -16.54 13.16
N ASP A 26 -11.41 -17.43 13.75
CA ASP A 26 -10.86 -17.25 15.10
C ASP A 26 -9.45 -16.62 15.07
N ILE A 27 -8.86 -16.46 13.89
CA ILE A 27 -7.55 -15.82 13.69
C ILE A 27 -7.70 -14.32 13.97
N ARG A 28 -6.84 -13.75 14.82
CA ARG A 28 -6.84 -12.34 15.20
C ARG A 28 -5.51 -11.70 14.78
N PRO A 29 -5.34 -11.44 13.48
CA PRO A 29 -4.06 -10.98 12.95
C PRO A 29 -3.67 -9.61 13.51
N LYS A 30 -2.37 -9.38 13.61
CA LYS A 30 -1.79 -8.05 13.90
C LYS A 30 -1.09 -7.43 12.68
N VAL A 31 -0.81 -8.26 11.68
CA VAL A 31 -0.16 -7.86 10.43
C VAL A 31 -1.09 -8.14 9.26
N ALA A 32 -1.30 -7.14 8.42
CA ALA A 32 -1.92 -7.31 7.11
C ALA A 32 -0.85 -7.19 6.02
N ILE A 33 -0.95 -8.00 4.98
CA ILE A 33 -0.03 -8.00 3.83
C ILE A 33 -0.85 -7.80 2.56
N ILE A 34 -0.61 -6.73 1.82
CA ILE A 34 -1.22 -6.49 0.51
C ILE A 34 -0.28 -7.03 -0.56
N CYS A 35 -0.67 -8.12 -1.22
CA CYS A 35 0.13 -8.74 -2.27
C CYS A 35 -0.13 -8.04 -3.62
N GLY A 36 0.91 -7.41 -4.16
CA GLY A 36 0.89 -6.81 -5.50
C GLY A 36 1.02 -7.85 -6.63
N SER A 37 1.04 -7.37 -7.87
CA SER A 37 1.26 -8.21 -9.05
C SER A 37 2.53 -9.05 -8.90
N GLY A 38 2.43 -10.36 -9.16
CA GLY A 38 3.55 -11.31 -9.04
C GLY A 38 3.86 -11.78 -7.62
N LEU A 39 3.29 -11.15 -6.58
CA LEU A 39 3.56 -11.46 -5.17
C LEU A 39 2.43 -12.20 -4.46
N GLY A 40 1.44 -12.68 -5.21
CA GLY A 40 0.36 -13.49 -4.68
C GLY A 40 0.85 -14.75 -3.95
N GLY A 41 2.02 -15.29 -4.32
CA GLY A 41 2.62 -16.46 -3.67
C GLY A 41 2.90 -16.30 -2.17
N LEU A 42 3.01 -15.07 -1.65
CA LEU A 42 3.19 -14.83 -0.20
C LEU A 42 2.04 -15.39 0.64
N ALA A 43 0.79 -15.28 0.16
CA ALA A 43 -0.35 -15.88 0.84
C ALA A 43 -0.33 -17.42 0.78
N ASP A 44 0.39 -17.99 -0.18
CA ASP A 44 0.53 -19.43 -0.32
C ASP A 44 1.51 -20.02 0.71
N LEU A 45 2.33 -19.18 1.38
CA LEU A 45 3.27 -19.57 2.44
C LEU A 45 2.64 -19.62 3.84
N LEU A 46 1.40 -19.15 4.02
CA LEU A 46 0.77 -19.16 5.34
C LEU A 46 0.45 -20.59 5.80
N ASP A 47 0.60 -20.87 7.08
CA ASP A 47 0.06 -22.07 7.72
C ASP A 47 -1.37 -21.82 8.23
N ASN A 48 -2.10 -22.90 8.52
CA ASN A 48 -3.43 -22.85 9.16
C ASN A 48 -4.43 -21.90 8.45
N LYS A 49 -4.46 -21.94 7.11
CA LYS A 49 -5.16 -20.95 6.28
C LYS A 49 -6.68 -20.99 6.43
N LYS A 50 -7.29 -19.80 6.49
CA LYS A 50 -8.71 -19.59 6.20
C LYS A 50 -8.88 -18.58 5.06
N VAL A 51 -9.52 -19.03 3.99
CA VAL A 51 -9.62 -18.29 2.72
C VAL A 51 -11.03 -17.73 2.53
N PHE A 52 -11.12 -16.44 2.26
CA PHE A 52 -12.36 -15.72 1.99
C PHE A 52 -12.30 -15.07 0.60
N PRO A 53 -12.98 -15.64 -0.41
CA PRO A 53 -13.13 -15.01 -1.71
C PRO A 53 -13.85 -13.66 -1.56
N TYR A 54 -13.37 -12.60 -2.23
CA TYR A 54 -13.90 -11.24 -2.09
C TYR A 54 -15.40 -11.16 -2.34
N HIS A 55 -15.90 -11.90 -3.34
CA HIS A 55 -17.32 -11.93 -3.69
C HIS A 55 -18.23 -12.54 -2.60
N LYS A 56 -17.67 -13.19 -1.57
CA LYS A 56 -18.42 -13.71 -0.41
C LYS A 56 -18.36 -12.78 0.80
N ILE A 57 -17.47 -11.79 0.78
CA ILE A 57 -17.29 -10.83 1.86
C ILE A 57 -18.28 -9.67 1.60
N PRO A 58 -19.15 -9.32 2.55
CA PRO A 58 -20.06 -8.18 2.41
C PRO A 58 -19.32 -6.91 2.03
N ARG A 59 -19.90 -6.09 1.14
CA ARG A 59 -19.39 -4.77 0.70
C ARG A 59 -17.98 -4.74 0.07
N PHE A 60 -17.30 -5.87 0.02
CA PHE A 60 -15.91 -5.93 -0.41
C PHE A 60 -15.81 -5.73 -1.93
N PRO A 61 -14.83 -4.93 -2.41
CA PRO A 61 -14.67 -4.74 -3.85
C PRO A 61 -14.24 -6.04 -4.54
N GLN A 62 -14.46 -6.12 -5.85
CA GLN A 62 -14.02 -7.26 -6.66
C GLN A 62 -12.73 -6.89 -7.39
N SER A 63 -11.85 -7.88 -7.63
CA SER A 63 -10.66 -7.66 -8.44
C SER A 63 -10.94 -8.12 -9.86
N THR A 64 -10.67 -7.28 -10.85
CA THR A 64 -10.90 -7.60 -12.28
C THR A 64 -9.60 -7.86 -13.04
N VAL A 65 -8.46 -7.64 -12.39
CA VAL A 65 -7.12 -7.78 -12.97
C VAL A 65 -6.67 -9.24 -13.03
N GLN A 66 -6.18 -9.65 -14.21
CA GLN A 66 -5.58 -10.97 -14.40
C GLN A 66 -4.38 -11.17 -13.46
N GLY A 67 -4.37 -12.30 -12.74
CA GLY A 67 -3.32 -12.64 -11.77
C GLY A 67 -3.66 -12.28 -10.32
N HIS A 68 -4.76 -11.56 -10.09
CA HIS A 68 -5.30 -11.33 -8.75
C HIS A 68 -6.34 -12.41 -8.45
N LYS A 69 -6.05 -13.29 -7.47
CA LYS A 69 -6.97 -14.38 -7.10
C LYS A 69 -8.27 -13.86 -6.49
N GLY A 70 -8.25 -12.68 -5.88
CA GLY A 70 -9.42 -12.02 -5.35
C GLY A 70 -9.91 -12.64 -4.04
N GLN A 71 -9.01 -12.82 -3.07
CA GLN A 71 -9.32 -13.44 -1.79
C GLN A 71 -8.49 -12.88 -0.63
N LEU A 72 -9.09 -12.83 0.56
CA LEU A 72 -8.38 -12.65 1.83
C LEU A 72 -7.94 -14.02 2.36
N VAL A 73 -6.69 -14.14 2.76
CA VAL A 73 -6.13 -15.36 3.33
C VAL A 73 -5.65 -15.04 4.74
N PHE A 74 -6.38 -15.51 5.74
CA PHE A 74 -5.94 -15.48 7.13
C PHE A 74 -5.09 -16.72 7.40
N GLY A 75 -4.04 -16.59 8.19
CA GLY A 75 -3.18 -17.72 8.55
C GLY A 75 -2.03 -17.27 9.42
N GLU A 76 -1.01 -18.12 9.50
CA GLU A 76 0.20 -17.88 10.27
C GLU A 76 1.41 -17.84 9.36
N LEU A 77 2.26 -16.83 9.50
CA LEU A 77 3.57 -16.78 8.84
C LEU A 77 4.64 -16.81 9.93
N ASN A 78 5.44 -17.87 9.97
CA ASN A 78 6.44 -18.08 11.03
C ASN A 78 5.87 -17.91 12.45
N GLY A 79 4.68 -18.49 12.69
CA GLY A 79 3.98 -18.42 13.97
C GLY A 79 3.32 -17.07 14.29
N LYS A 80 3.30 -16.11 13.36
CA LYS A 80 2.60 -14.83 13.52
C LYS A 80 1.31 -14.81 12.73
N GLN A 81 0.20 -14.55 13.41
CA GLN A 81 -1.11 -14.42 12.78
C GLN A 81 -1.15 -13.19 11.86
N CYS A 82 -1.49 -13.41 10.59
CA CYS A 82 -1.57 -12.38 9.58
C CYS A 82 -2.77 -12.59 8.65
N VAL A 83 -3.11 -11.54 7.90
CA VAL A 83 -4.08 -11.59 6.80
C VAL A 83 -3.42 -11.08 5.53
N CYS A 84 -3.50 -11.85 4.46
CA CYS A 84 -2.98 -11.48 3.14
C CYS A 84 -4.12 -11.13 2.18
N MET A 85 -4.05 -9.98 1.52
CA MET A 85 -4.84 -9.69 0.33
C MET A 85 -4.16 -10.30 -0.89
N GLN A 86 -4.69 -11.42 -1.39
CA GLN A 86 -4.15 -12.07 -2.59
C GLN A 86 -4.80 -11.47 -3.84
N GLY A 87 -4.32 -10.28 -4.19
CA GLY A 87 -4.87 -9.42 -5.23
C GLY A 87 -5.50 -8.17 -4.62
N ARG A 88 -5.09 -7.00 -5.08
CA ARG A 88 -5.67 -5.70 -4.68
C ARG A 88 -6.58 -5.13 -5.77
N PHE A 89 -7.14 -3.97 -5.47
CA PHE A 89 -7.95 -3.17 -6.38
C PHE A 89 -7.14 -1.98 -6.83
N HIS A 90 -7.43 -1.51 -8.03
CA HIS A 90 -6.67 -0.42 -8.61
C HIS A 90 -7.54 0.70 -9.12
N PHE A 91 -7.02 1.93 -8.99
CA PHE A 91 -7.72 3.12 -9.44
C PHE A 91 -8.04 3.10 -10.95
N TYR A 92 -7.14 2.59 -11.81
CA TYR A 92 -7.42 2.50 -13.25
C TYR A 92 -8.53 1.50 -13.61
N GLU A 93 -8.96 0.60 -12.70
CA GLU A 93 -10.07 -0.34 -12.93
C GLU A 93 -11.42 0.40 -12.97
N GLY A 94 -11.42 1.71 -12.72
CA GLY A 94 -12.63 2.54 -12.62
C GLY A 94 -13.18 2.63 -11.21
N TYR A 95 -12.48 2.04 -10.23
CA TYR A 95 -12.80 2.23 -8.82
C TYR A 95 -12.45 3.64 -8.37
N ASN A 96 -13.30 4.24 -7.55
CA ASN A 96 -12.90 5.43 -6.82
C ASN A 96 -11.81 5.06 -5.77
N ILE A 97 -11.02 6.04 -5.36
CA ILE A 97 -9.87 5.82 -4.47
C ILE A 97 -10.29 5.32 -3.07
N ALA A 98 -11.51 5.62 -2.62
CA ALA A 98 -12.06 5.12 -1.36
C ALA A 98 -12.41 3.62 -1.44
N THR A 99 -12.84 3.12 -2.59
CA THR A 99 -13.06 1.70 -2.87
C THR A 99 -11.72 0.96 -2.94
N VAL A 100 -10.72 1.54 -3.59
CA VAL A 100 -9.35 0.97 -3.63
C VAL A 100 -8.79 0.74 -2.22
N THR A 101 -8.97 1.74 -1.35
CA THR A 101 -8.46 1.73 0.03
C THR A 101 -9.42 1.13 1.05
N TYR A 102 -10.60 0.64 0.63
CA TYR A 102 -11.63 0.09 1.51
C TYR A 102 -11.10 -0.97 2.51
N PRO A 103 -10.28 -1.96 2.08
CA PRO A 103 -9.76 -3.00 2.97
C PRO A 103 -8.92 -2.46 4.13
N VAL A 104 -8.25 -1.32 3.95
CA VAL A 104 -7.37 -0.75 4.97
C VAL A 104 -8.17 -0.32 6.20
N ARG A 105 -9.35 0.26 6.01
CA ARG A 105 -10.27 0.60 7.12
C ARG A 105 -10.90 -0.64 7.75
N VAL A 106 -11.13 -1.70 6.99
CA VAL A 106 -11.54 -3.00 7.55
C VAL A 106 -10.43 -3.57 8.42
N PHE A 107 -9.17 -3.54 7.96
CA PHE A 107 -8.01 -4.00 8.73
C PHE A 107 -7.85 -3.24 10.05
N PHE A 108 -8.07 -1.93 10.04
CA PHE A 108 -8.13 -1.14 11.28
C PHE A 108 -9.16 -1.72 12.28
N LEU A 109 -10.38 -2.00 11.83
CA LEU A 109 -11.43 -2.58 12.68
C LEU A 109 -11.17 -4.03 13.10
N LEU A 110 -10.36 -4.78 12.34
CA LEU A 110 -9.88 -6.10 12.74
C LEU A 110 -8.75 -6.05 13.79
N GLY A 111 -8.25 -4.85 14.12
CA GLY A 111 -7.17 -4.66 15.09
C GLY A 111 -5.76 -4.88 14.52
N ILE A 112 -5.59 -4.71 13.20
CA ILE A 112 -4.28 -4.72 12.54
C ILE A 112 -3.47 -3.50 12.95
N GLU A 113 -2.21 -3.72 13.29
CA GLU A 113 -1.26 -2.70 13.74
C GLU A 113 -0.13 -2.47 12.72
N THR A 114 0.01 -3.34 11.73
CA THR A 114 1.12 -3.33 10.75
C THR A 114 0.59 -3.70 9.37
N LEU A 115 0.92 -2.93 8.33
CA LEU A 115 0.42 -3.12 6.97
C LEU A 115 1.56 -3.25 5.93
N ILE A 116 2.02 -4.45 5.65
CA ILE A 116 3.01 -4.64 4.57
C ILE A 116 2.30 -4.45 3.22
N VAL A 117 2.81 -3.58 2.34
CA VAL A 117 2.21 -3.31 1.02
C VAL A 117 3.21 -3.63 -0.07
N THR A 118 2.93 -4.62 -0.90
CA THR A 118 3.90 -5.03 -1.92
C THR A 118 3.45 -4.60 -3.30
N ASN A 119 4.38 -4.20 -4.18
CA ASN A 119 4.04 -3.83 -5.55
C ASN A 119 5.17 -4.12 -6.54
N ALA A 120 4.81 -4.22 -7.82
CA ALA A 120 5.79 -4.18 -8.90
C ALA A 120 5.90 -2.73 -9.39
N ALA A 121 7.11 -2.25 -9.68
CA ALA A 121 7.36 -0.88 -10.09
C ALA A 121 8.37 -0.82 -11.24
N GLY A 122 8.23 0.22 -12.07
CA GLY A 122 9.25 0.61 -13.03
C GLY A 122 10.38 1.37 -12.34
N GLY A 123 11.63 1.03 -12.64
CA GLY A 123 12.78 1.73 -12.12
C GLY A 123 13.08 3.02 -12.86
N LEU A 124 13.11 4.13 -12.12
CA LEU A 124 13.55 5.44 -12.64
C LEU A 124 15.01 5.70 -12.28
N ASN A 125 15.46 5.22 -11.13
CA ASN A 125 16.86 5.32 -10.73
C ASN A 125 17.72 4.36 -11.57
N SER A 126 18.66 4.91 -12.34
CA SER A 126 19.52 4.14 -13.27
C SER A 126 20.46 3.15 -12.58
N LYS A 127 20.60 3.23 -11.26
CA LYS A 127 21.38 2.27 -10.47
C LYS A 127 20.62 0.98 -10.19
N PHE A 128 19.29 1.03 -10.19
CA PHE A 128 18.48 -0.12 -9.87
C PHE A 128 18.38 -1.07 -11.05
N LYS A 129 18.24 -2.36 -10.76
CA LYS A 129 18.21 -3.43 -11.75
C LYS A 129 16.92 -4.22 -11.65
N MET A 130 16.55 -4.89 -12.74
CA MET A 130 15.45 -5.86 -12.73
C MET A 130 15.66 -6.88 -11.62
N GLY A 131 14.61 -7.12 -10.84
CA GLY A 131 14.64 -8.04 -9.69
C GLY A 131 15.13 -7.42 -8.38
N ASP A 132 15.64 -6.19 -8.38
CA ASP A 132 15.94 -5.46 -7.14
C ASP A 132 14.67 -5.29 -6.31
N ILE A 133 14.85 -5.27 -4.98
CA ILE A 133 13.82 -4.97 -4.00
C ILE A 133 14.05 -3.55 -3.48
N MET A 134 13.12 -2.63 -3.72
CA MET A 134 13.22 -1.26 -3.18
C MET A 134 12.35 -1.08 -1.94
N LEU A 135 12.96 -0.72 -0.80
CA LEU A 135 12.27 -0.15 0.35
C LEU A 135 11.80 1.27 0.01
N ILE A 136 10.51 1.54 0.23
CA ILE A 136 9.98 2.90 0.06
C ILE A 136 10.30 3.69 1.32
N LYS A 137 11.11 4.75 1.16
CA LYS A 137 11.39 5.71 2.24
C LYS A 137 10.42 6.90 2.23
N ASP A 138 9.85 7.22 1.07
CA ASP A 138 8.91 8.32 0.88
C ASP A 138 8.12 8.12 -0.42
N HIS A 139 7.08 8.93 -0.64
CA HIS A 139 6.28 8.87 -1.86
C HIS A 139 5.85 10.23 -2.41
N ILE A 140 5.65 10.24 -3.72
CA ILE A 140 4.99 11.33 -4.45
C ILE A 140 3.60 10.85 -4.86
N ASN A 141 2.58 11.44 -4.26
CA ASN A 141 1.18 11.15 -4.56
C ASN A 141 0.65 12.09 -5.66
N MET A 142 0.95 11.77 -6.93
CA MET A 142 0.53 12.61 -8.06
C MET A 142 -1.01 12.76 -8.16
N PRO A 143 -1.83 11.69 -8.01
CA PRO A 143 -3.29 11.84 -7.95
C PRO A 143 -3.75 12.73 -6.79
N GLY A 144 -3.08 12.65 -5.64
CA GLY A 144 -3.35 13.46 -4.47
C GLY A 144 -3.21 14.96 -4.72
N PHE A 145 -2.19 15.40 -5.46
CA PHE A 145 -2.04 16.80 -5.86
C PHE A 145 -3.20 17.31 -6.72
N ALA A 146 -3.87 16.42 -7.47
CA ALA A 146 -5.06 16.73 -8.25
C ALA A 146 -6.39 16.49 -7.50
N GLY A 147 -6.34 16.26 -6.18
CA GLY A 147 -7.52 16.07 -5.33
C GLY A 147 -8.05 14.63 -5.28
N GLN A 148 -7.42 13.67 -5.95
CA GLN A 148 -7.75 12.25 -5.88
C GLN A 148 -7.05 11.60 -4.68
N ASN A 149 -7.47 11.99 -3.47
CA ASN A 149 -6.95 11.47 -2.21
C ASN A 149 -8.04 10.66 -1.47
N PRO A 150 -7.73 9.48 -0.88
CA PRO A 150 -8.71 8.67 -0.14
C PRO A 150 -9.35 9.36 1.07
N LEU A 151 -8.76 10.46 1.55
CA LEU A 151 -9.27 11.28 2.66
C LEU A 151 -10.11 12.47 2.18
N CYS A 152 -10.29 12.64 0.87
CA CYS A 152 -11.18 13.66 0.32
C CYS A 152 -12.64 13.34 0.70
N GLY A 153 -13.43 14.36 1.05
CA GLY A 153 -14.78 14.21 1.59
C GLY A 153 -14.88 14.50 3.10
N ARG A 154 -15.93 14.00 3.76
CA ARG A 154 -16.15 14.20 5.21
C ARG A 154 -15.20 13.31 6.02
N ASN A 155 -14.61 13.85 7.09
CA ASN A 155 -13.79 13.05 8.01
C ASN A 155 -14.67 12.14 8.86
N GLU A 156 -14.19 10.92 9.09
CA GLU A 156 -14.78 9.99 10.06
C GLU A 156 -13.80 9.90 11.24
N GLU A 157 -14.11 10.62 12.31
CA GLU A 157 -13.21 10.82 13.47
C GLU A 157 -12.86 9.51 14.17
N ARG A 158 -13.70 8.47 14.02
CA ARG A 158 -13.42 7.12 14.54
C ARG A 158 -12.23 6.42 13.87
N PHE A 159 -11.81 6.86 12.68
CA PHE A 159 -10.63 6.34 11.99
C PHE A 159 -9.38 7.20 12.19
N GLY A 160 -9.53 8.49 12.52
CA GLY A 160 -8.39 9.37 12.72
C GLY A 160 -8.67 10.86 12.50
N VAL A 161 -7.59 11.64 12.57
CA VAL A 161 -7.61 13.10 12.46
C VAL A 161 -7.91 13.58 11.03
N ARG A 162 -8.43 14.80 10.92
CA ARG A 162 -8.76 15.40 9.62
C ARG A 162 -7.54 15.64 8.71
N PHE A 163 -6.41 16.02 9.30
CA PHE A 163 -5.20 16.41 8.60
C PHE A 163 -4.01 15.60 9.12
N PRO A 164 -3.86 14.33 8.72
CA PRO A 164 -2.75 13.51 9.16
C PRO A 164 -1.43 14.01 8.56
N CYS A 165 -0.37 13.99 9.37
CA CYS A 165 0.99 14.15 8.85
C CYS A 165 1.41 12.88 8.09
N MET A 166 2.18 13.04 7.01
CA MET A 166 2.67 11.91 6.20
C MET A 166 4.21 11.82 6.19
N SER A 167 4.93 12.67 6.93
CA SER A 167 6.40 12.72 6.94
C SER A 167 7.05 11.46 7.53
N ASP A 168 6.30 10.70 8.32
CA ASP A 168 6.68 9.47 9.01
C ASP A 168 5.78 8.29 8.61
N ALA A 169 5.11 8.39 7.46
CA ALA A 169 4.23 7.34 6.93
C ALA A 169 4.95 5.99 6.71
N TYR A 170 6.25 6.03 6.45
CA TYR A 170 7.12 4.86 6.35
C TYR A 170 8.02 4.78 7.57
N ASP A 171 7.86 3.72 8.35
CA ASP A 171 8.53 3.56 9.63
C ASP A 171 10.00 3.18 9.47
N ARG A 172 10.86 3.97 10.12
CA ARG A 172 12.32 3.84 10.03
C ARG A 172 12.85 2.60 10.73
N ASP A 173 12.18 2.10 11.77
CA ASP A 173 12.56 0.87 12.46
C ASP A 173 12.30 -0.35 11.57
N PHE A 174 11.18 -0.38 10.84
CA PHE A 174 10.94 -1.44 9.86
C PHE A 174 11.93 -1.40 8.69
N ALA A 175 12.26 -0.20 8.20
CA ALA A 175 13.31 -0.07 7.18
C ALA A 175 14.67 -0.57 7.69
N ARG A 176 15.03 -0.29 8.96
CA ARG A 176 16.22 -0.83 9.61
C ARG A 176 16.17 -2.35 9.69
N MET A 177 15.09 -2.93 10.23
CA MET A 177 14.92 -4.38 10.34
C MET A 177 14.99 -5.08 8.98
N ALA A 178 14.42 -4.49 7.93
CA ALA A 178 14.49 -5.05 6.59
C ALA A 178 15.93 -5.06 6.03
N ARG A 179 16.71 -4.00 6.28
CA ARG A 179 18.14 -3.95 5.91
C ARG A 179 18.97 -4.98 6.67
N GLU A 180 18.77 -5.09 7.98
CA GLU A 180 19.44 -6.09 8.83
C GLU A 180 19.10 -7.51 8.35
N THR A 181 17.83 -7.80 8.12
CA THR A 181 17.37 -9.10 7.59
C THR A 181 17.99 -9.39 6.22
N ALA A 182 18.06 -8.40 5.32
CA ALA A 182 18.67 -8.59 4.02
C ALA A 182 20.18 -8.90 4.13
N GLN A 183 20.89 -8.26 5.05
CA GLN A 183 22.30 -8.59 5.31
C GLN A 183 22.45 -10.01 5.86
N GLU A 184 21.63 -10.40 6.83
CA GLU A 184 21.64 -11.74 7.42
C GLU A 184 21.36 -12.84 6.37
N LEU A 185 20.49 -12.56 5.41
CA LEU A 185 20.16 -13.48 4.32
C LEU A 185 21.09 -13.38 3.11
N GLY A 186 22.08 -12.47 3.10
CA GLY A 186 22.96 -12.23 1.96
C GLY A 186 22.26 -11.61 0.74
N CYS A 187 21.17 -10.90 0.97
CA CYS A 187 20.30 -10.25 -0.02
C CYS A 187 20.51 -8.72 -0.11
N ASP A 188 21.42 -8.15 0.67
CA ASP A 188 21.67 -6.70 0.73
C ASP A 188 22.11 -6.10 -0.62
N SER A 189 22.81 -6.88 -1.44
CA SER A 189 23.28 -6.45 -2.77
C SER A 189 22.19 -6.03 -3.76
N PHE A 190 20.94 -6.52 -3.58
CA PHE A 190 19.79 -6.17 -4.41
C PHE A 190 18.68 -5.48 -3.60
N LEU A 191 18.96 -5.07 -2.36
CA LEU A 191 18.07 -4.25 -1.55
C LEU A 191 18.40 -2.77 -1.77
N GLN A 192 17.44 -2.03 -2.31
CA GLN A 192 17.51 -0.60 -2.59
C GLN A 192 16.60 0.18 -1.63
N GLU A 193 16.73 1.50 -1.62
CA GLU A 193 15.86 2.40 -0.88
C GLU A 193 15.60 3.67 -1.69
N GLY A 194 14.35 4.10 -1.81
CA GLY A 194 14.00 5.18 -2.73
C GLY A 194 12.61 5.79 -2.55
N VAL A 195 12.38 6.87 -3.30
CA VAL A 195 11.08 7.57 -3.36
C VAL A 195 10.20 6.93 -4.42
N TYR A 196 8.99 6.56 -4.03
CA TYR A 196 8.01 5.95 -4.93
C TYR A 196 7.00 6.97 -5.46
N CYS A 197 6.82 7.05 -6.77
CA CYS A 197 5.79 7.88 -7.37
C CYS A 197 4.58 7.03 -7.77
N MET A 198 3.40 7.39 -7.27
CA MET A 198 2.13 6.81 -7.69
C MET A 198 1.59 7.56 -8.91
N LEU A 199 1.25 6.85 -9.98
CA LEU A 199 0.44 7.37 -11.08
C LEU A 199 -0.91 6.64 -11.18
N ALA A 200 -1.89 7.30 -11.80
CA ALA A 200 -3.21 6.71 -12.02
C ALA A 200 -3.18 5.54 -13.03
N GLY A 201 -2.38 5.64 -14.10
CA GLY A 201 -2.36 4.66 -15.19
C GLY A 201 -3.60 4.74 -16.11
N PRO A 202 -3.85 3.72 -16.96
CA PRO A 202 -3.13 2.44 -17.08
C PRO A 202 -1.91 2.46 -18.02
N CYS A 203 -1.77 3.50 -18.86
CA CYS A 203 -0.63 3.63 -19.77
C CYS A 203 0.69 3.62 -19.02
N TYR A 204 1.72 2.98 -19.59
CA TYR A 204 3.09 3.15 -19.15
C TYR A 204 3.56 4.58 -19.41
N GLU A 205 4.56 5.01 -18.66
CA GLU A 205 5.16 6.33 -18.78
C GLU A 205 5.88 6.47 -20.12
N THR A 206 5.70 7.63 -20.75
CA THR A 206 6.54 8.07 -21.87
C THR A 206 7.93 8.46 -21.36
N ILE A 207 8.90 8.55 -22.28
CA ILE A 207 10.26 9.01 -21.95
C ILE A 207 10.24 10.40 -21.28
N ALA A 208 9.36 11.29 -21.72
CA ALA A 208 9.24 12.63 -21.15
C ALA A 208 8.71 12.58 -19.71
N GLU A 209 7.69 11.76 -19.44
CA GLU A 209 7.14 11.55 -18.09
C GLU A 209 8.19 10.94 -17.17
N CYS A 210 8.92 9.90 -17.60
CA CYS A 210 10.01 9.33 -16.82
C CYS A 210 11.06 10.39 -16.42
N ARG A 211 11.46 11.26 -17.35
CA ARG A 211 12.41 12.35 -17.08
C ARG A 211 11.86 13.35 -16.07
N VAL A 212 10.58 13.71 -16.19
CA VAL A 212 9.92 14.60 -15.21
C VAL A 212 9.95 13.97 -13.82
N LEU A 213 9.58 12.69 -13.70
CA LEU A 213 9.58 11.99 -12.41
C LEU A 213 10.97 11.88 -11.79
N GLN A 214 12.00 11.63 -12.61
CA GLN A 214 13.39 11.65 -12.15
C GLN A 214 13.81 13.03 -11.63
N ILE A 215 13.43 14.11 -12.32
CA ILE A 215 13.71 15.50 -11.89
C ILE A 215 13.00 15.81 -10.57
N LEU A 216 11.79 15.28 -10.37
CA LEU A 216 11.05 15.40 -9.11
C LEU A 216 11.63 14.54 -7.98
N GLY A 217 12.64 13.71 -8.26
CA GLY A 217 13.33 12.88 -7.27
C GLY A 217 12.69 11.51 -7.03
N ALA A 218 11.82 11.03 -7.93
CA ALA A 218 11.30 9.67 -7.85
C ALA A 218 12.35 8.64 -8.29
N ASP A 219 12.51 7.58 -7.51
CA ASP A 219 13.43 6.46 -7.78
C ASP A 219 12.70 5.28 -8.44
N ALA A 220 11.42 5.10 -8.14
CA ALA A 220 10.54 4.13 -8.77
C ALA A 220 9.17 4.75 -9.06
N VAL A 221 8.51 4.24 -10.10
CA VAL A 221 7.14 4.61 -10.44
C VAL A 221 6.30 3.35 -10.54
N ALA A 222 5.12 3.36 -9.94
CA ALA A 222 4.13 2.38 -10.34
C ALA A 222 2.74 2.98 -10.49
N ARG A 223 2.00 2.27 -11.32
CA ARG A 223 0.55 2.37 -11.40
C ARG A 223 0.02 1.47 -10.31
N ASP A 224 -1.14 1.80 -9.76
CA ASP A 224 -1.87 0.90 -8.90
C ASP A 224 -2.10 -0.42 -9.69
N THR A 225 -1.30 -1.47 -9.52
CA THR A 225 -0.73 -2.38 -10.57
C THR A 225 -1.61 -3.38 -11.35
N GLY A 226 -1.58 -3.32 -12.69
CA GLY A 226 -2.12 -4.36 -13.58
C GLY A 226 -1.17 -4.70 -14.70
N ARG A 227 -0.59 -5.90 -14.61
CA ARG A 227 0.26 -6.54 -15.61
C ARG A 227 1.60 -5.83 -15.88
N VAL A 228 2.66 -6.42 -15.31
CA VAL A 228 4.04 -6.27 -15.77
C VAL A 228 4.09 -6.87 -17.18
N ARG A 229 4.20 -6.03 -18.21
CA ARG A 229 4.50 -6.51 -19.56
C ARG A 229 6.01 -6.65 -19.58
N GLU A 230 6.50 -7.89 -19.66
CA GLU A 230 7.92 -8.26 -19.75
C GLU A 230 8.70 -7.26 -20.60
N ASN A 231 9.23 -6.23 -19.96
CA ASN A 231 10.17 -5.29 -20.52
C ASN A 231 11.47 -5.48 -19.75
N PRO A 232 12.63 -5.41 -20.41
CA PRO A 232 13.91 -5.44 -19.73
C PRO A 232 14.06 -4.16 -18.87
N GLY A 233 13.54 -4.18 -17.64
CA GLY A 233 13.62 -3.10 -16.66
C GLY A 233 12.69 -3.20 -15.44
N ASP A 234 11.82 -4.21 -15.35
CA ASP A 234 10.84 -4.30 -14.26
C ASP A 234 11.46 -4.68 -12.91
N MET A 235 11.11 -3.96 -11.84
CA MET A 235 11.64 -4.19 -10.49
C MET A 235 10.53 -4.52 -9.50
N LEU A 236 10.92 -5.12 -8.39
CA LEU A 236 10.02 -5.36 -7.27
C LEU A 236 10.16 -4.21 -6.27
N ALA A 237 9.10 -3.46 -6.03
CA ALA A 237 9.09 -2.48 -4.95
C ALA A 237 8.37 -3.09 -3.74
N LEU A 238 9.13 -3.36 -2.69
CA LEU A 238 8.59 -3.85 -1.43
C LEU A 238 8.35 -2.65 -0.51
N THR A 239 7.07 -2.33 -0.28
CA THR A 239 6.70 -1.39 0.77
C THR A 239 6.38 -2.19 2.04
N ILE A 240 6.97 -1.80 3.16
CA ILE A 240 6.47 -2.20 4.47
C ILE A 240 5.86 -0.91 5.04
N TYR A 241 4.53 -0.83 5.07
CA TYR A 241 3.82 0.33 5.63
C TYR A 241 3.44 0.00 7.07
N THR A 242 3.86 0.79 8.04
CA THR A 242 3.46 0.51 9.42
C THR A 242 2.97 1.80 10.02
N HIS A 243 1.66 1.98 9.92
CA HIS A 243 1.02 2.93 10.80
C HIS A 243 0.66 2.18 12.07
N SER A 244 1.40 2.43 13.15
CA SER A 244 0.82 2.26 14.48
C SER A 244 -0.25 3.34 14.60
N TRP A 245 -1.51 2.97 14.45
CA TRP A 245 -2.67 3.87 14.50
C TRP A 245 -2.79 4.69 15.79
N ASN A 246 -1.97 4.37 16.80
CA ASN A 246 -1.88 5.02 18.11
C ASN A 246 -0.59 5.82 18.33
N ARG A 247 0.28 6.03 17.32
CA ARG A 247 1.39 7.00 17.47
C ARG A 247 0.79 8.39 17.33
N GLU A 248 0.66 9.08 18.45
CA GLU A 248 0.52 10.54 18.44
C GLU A 248 1.72 11.09 17.67
N SER A 249 1.45 11.91 16.65
CA SER A 249 2.49 12.68 15.99
C SER A 249 3.13 13.57 17.05
N THR A 250 4.32 13.22 17.52
CA THR A 250 5.07 14.11 18.40
C THR A 250 5.39 15.35 17.58
N GLU A 251 4.82 16.50 17.95
CA GLU A 251 5.12 17.81 17.36
C GLU A 251 6.63 18.18 17.44
N GLU A 252 7.44 17.39 18.15
CA GLU A 252 8.86 17.66 18.43
C GLU A 252 9.87 17.09 17.44
N GLU A 253 9.50 16.24 16.47
CA GLU A 253 10.49 15.74 15.48
C GLU A 253 10.50 16.54 14.17
N GLY A 254 11.23 17.65 14.18
CA GLY A 254 11.62 18.33 12.95
C GLY A 254 12.58 19.52 13.09
N PRO A 255 13.92 19.32 12.99
CA PRO A 255 14.83 20.40 12.62
C PRO A 255 14.65 20.84 11.15
N TYR A 256 13.97 20.02 10.33
CA TYR A 256 13.86 20.19 8.88
C TYR A 256 13.11 21.47 8.44
N TRP A 257 12.25 22.04 9.29
CA TRP A 257 11.50 23.27 8.97
C TRP A 257 12.20 24.55 9.42
N LYS A 258 13.16 24.48 10.36
CA LYS A 258 13.86 25.68 10.85
C LYS A 258 14.99 26.15 9.93
N GLU A 259 15.54 25.28 9.07
CA GLU A 259 16.73 25.60 8.26
C GLU A 259 16.44 26.24 6.89
N ARG A 260 15.19 26.51 6.51
CA ARG A 260 14.86 27.13 5.20
C ARG A 260 14.20 28.51 5.26
N SER A 261 14.18 29.18 6.41
CA SER A 261 13.65 30.56 6.53
C SER A 261 14.62 31.67 6.06
N HIS A 262 15.69 31.35 5.32
CA HIS A 262 16.69 32.32 4.85
C HIS A 262 16.92 32.31 3.34
N LEU A 263 15.87 32.07 2.56
CA LEU A 263 15.87 32.39 1.13
C LEU A 263 14.58 33.17 0.80
N SER A 264 14.65 34.47 1.07
CA SER A 264 13.80 35.52 0.50
C SER A 264 14.68 36.43 -0.35
#